data_AF-A0A2T7TGY3-F1
#
_entry.id   AF-A0A2T7TGY3-F1
#
_cell.length_a   1.000
_cell.length_b   1.000
_cell.length_c   1.000
_cell.angle_alpha   90.00
_cell.angle_beta   90.00
_cell.angle_gamma   90.00
#
_symmetry.space_group_name_H-M   'P 1'
#
loop_
_entity.id
_entity.type
_entity.pdbx_description
1 polymer ?
#
loop_
_entity_poly.entity_id
_entity_poly.type
_entity_poly.pdbx_seq_one_letter_code
_entity_poly.pdbx_strand_id
1 'polypeptide(L)'
;MREEPVMLTEAELDLPSNPVHEFPAPRRVHVWIRYPSQAYRVKGHAKAWTKTAVKVSFFEPGIKIQREGWVWVGAVSPAAPDEL
;
A
#
# COMPACT_ATOMS: atom_id res chain seq x y z
N MET A 1 3.02 -18.58 15.01
CA MET A 1 3.56 -18.05 13.74
C MET A 1 3.12 -16.60 13.62
N ARG A 2 4.00 -15.72 13.16
CA ARG A 2 3.61 -14.35 12.82
C ARG A 2 3.02 -14.35 11.41
N GLU A 3 1.89 -13.71 11.25
CA GLU A 3 1.30 -13.51 9.94
C GLU A 3 2.05 -12.45 9.14
N GLU A 4 2.19 -12.68 7.84
CA GLU A 4 2.73 -11.69 6.92
C GLU A 4 1.60 -10.96 6.20
N PRO A 5 1.79 -9.67 5.86
CA PRO A 5 0.80 -8.95 5.08
C PRO A 5 0.74 -9.51 3.66
N VAL A 6 -0.48 -9.66 3.15
CA VAL A 6 -0.76 -10.09 1.78
C VAL A 6 -0.71 -8.87 0.88
N MET A 7 0.24 -8.88 -0.05
CA MET A 7 0.42 -7.86 -1.09
C MET A 7 0.05 -8.43 -2.45
N LEU A 8 -0.20 -7.56 -3.42
CA LEU A 8 -0.40 -7.99 -4.79
C LEU A 8 0.87 -8.64 -5.34
N THR A 9 0.67 -9.78 -5.98
CA THR A 9 1.67 -10.51 -6.74
C THR A 9 1.92 -9.87 -8.10
N GLU A 10 2.99 -10.28 -8.78
CA GLU A 10 3.30 -9.81 -10.13
C GLU A 10 2.18 -10.15 -11.13
N ALA A 11 1.55 -11.32 -10.98
CA ALA A 11 0.44 -11.75 -11.81
C ALA A 11 -0.81 -10.87 -11.62
N GLU A 12 -1.11 -10.47 -10.38
CA GLU A 12 -2.24 -9.57 -10.08
C GLU A 12 -1.97 -8.13 -10.53
N LEU A 13 -0.70 -7.71 -10.54
CA LEU A 13 -0.31 -6.38 -11.00
C LEU A 13 -0.45 -6.23 -12.52
N ASP A 14 -0.16 -7.29 -13.28
CA ASP A 14 -0.26 -7.32 -14.74
C ASP A 14 0.36 -6.06 -15.38
N LEU A 15 1.62 -5.78 -15.04
CA LEU A 15 2.33 -4.56 -15.45
C LEU A 15 2.41 -4.34 -16.97
N PRO A 16 2.51 -5.37 -17.84
CA PRO A 16 2.46 -5.17 -19.28
C PRO A 16 1.16 -4.49 -19.74
N SER A 17 0.03 -4.79 -19.09
CA SER A 17 -1.26 -4.16 -19.37
C SER A 17 -1.51 -2.90 -18.52
N ASN A 18 -0.84 -2.78 -17.38
CA ASN A 18 -1.01 -1.72 -16.38
C ASN A 18 0.33 -1.05 -16.07
N PRO A 19 0.81 -0.12 -16.93
CA PRO A 19 2.09 0.53 -16.73
C PRO A 19 2.16 1.28 -15.41
N VAL A 20 3.36 1.29 -14.82
CA VAL A 20 3.63 1.97 -13.55
C VAL A 20 3.87 3.45 -13.80
N HIS A 21 3.21 4.28 -12.99
CA HIS A 21 3.42 5.71 -12.91
C HIS A 21 3.98 6.08 -11.53
N GLU A 22 5.09 6.80 -11.50
CA GLU A 22 5.71 7.24 -10.26
C GLU A 22 5.11 8.56 -9.76
N PHE A 23 5.03 8.72 -8.44
CA PHE A 23 4.77 10.04 -7.88
C PHE A 23 6.07 10.84 -7.78
N PRO A 24 6.10 12.12 -8.17
CA PRO A 24 7.29 12.96 -8.01
C PRO A 24 7.79 13.07 -6.57
N ALA A 25 6.87 12.94 -5.60
CA ALA A 25 7.17 12.83 -4.18
C ALA A 25 6.18 11.85 -3.53
N PRO A 26 6.59 11.07 -2.50
CA PRO A 26 5.71 10.17 -1.79
C PRO A 26 4.49 10.89 -1.21
N ARG A 27 3.28 10.38 -1.47
CA ARG A 27 2.02 11.00 -1.01
C ARG A 27 1.52 10.33 0.27
N ARG A 28 1.19 11.11 1.29
CA ARG A 28 0.62 10.58 2.54
C ARG A 28 -0.76 9.95 2.29
N VAL A 29 -0.95 8.73 2.76
CA VAL A 29 -2.18 7.95 2.56
C VAL A 29 -2.55 7.16 3.80
N HIS A 30 -3.83 6.84 3.90
CA HIS A 30 -4.32 5.73 4.71
C HIS A 30 -4.47 4.51 3.80
N VAL A 31 -3.96 3.36 4.25
CA VAL A 31 -4.02 2.11 3.49
C VAL A 31 -4.56 0.98 4.35
N TRP A 32 -5.47 0.20 3.79
CA TRP A 32 -5.89 -1.08 4.35
C TRP A 32 -4.88 -2.16 3.97
N ILE A 33 -4.26 -2.78 4.96
CA ILE A 33 -3.33 -3.90 4.82
C ILE A 33 -4.01 -5.16 5.30
N ARG A 34 -4.11 -6.15 4.42
CA ARG A 34 -4.68 -7.47 4.72
C ARG A 34 -3.59 -8.41 5.24
N TYR A 35 -3.90 -9.10 6.31
CA TYR A 35 -3.22 -10.30 6.81
C TYR A 35 -4.18 -11.49 6.63
N PRO A 36 -3.73 -12.75 6.70
CA PRO A 36 -4.63 -13.90 6.55
C PRO A 36 -5.83 -13.85 7.53
N SER A 37 -5.61 -13.55 8.81
CA SER A 37 -6.67 -13.50 9.82
C SER A 37 -7.43 -12.17 9.89
N GLN A 38 -6.78 -11.03 9.60
CA GLN A 38 -7.33 -9.69 9.90
C GLN A 38 -6.93 -8.61 8.89
N ALA A 39 -7.48 -7.41 9.01
CA ALA A 39 -7.11 -6.26 8.19
C ALA A 39 -6.94 -5.01 9.07
N TYR A 40 -5.92 -4.21 8.78
CA TYR A 40 -5.63 -2.99 9.52
C TYR A 40 -5.58 -1.80 8.59
N ARG A 41 -6.13 -0.68 9.05
CA ARG A 41 -5.91 0.61 8.41
C ARG A 41 -4.70 1.28 9.04
N VAL A 42 -3.69 1.56 8.23
CA VAL A 42 -2.44 2.17 8.68
C VAL A 42 -2.14 3.45 7.91
N LYS A 43 -1.33 4.32 8.52
CA LYS A 43 -0.74 5.47 7.83
C LYS A 43 0.48 5.02 7.02
N GLY A 44 0.66 5.59 5.85
CA GLY A 44 1.79 5.27 4.98
C GLY A 44 1.98 6.31 3.88
N HIS A 45 2.81 5.96 2.91
CA HIS A 45 3.10 6.78 1.74
C HIS A 45 2.88 5.98 0.46
N ALA A 46 2.17 6.56 -0.50
CA ALA A 46 2.08 6.06 -1.87
C ALA A 46 3.28 6.58 -2.68
N LYS A 47 3.98 5.67 -3.37
CA LYS A 47 5.21 5.95 -4.14
C LYS A 47 5.01 5.84 -5.65
N ALA A 48 4.18 4.89 -6.08
CA ALA A 48 3.83 4.68 -7.48
C ALA A 48 2.41 4.13 -7.57
N TRP A 49 1.83 4.14 -8.77
CA TRP A 49 0.49 3.66 -9.02
C TRP A 49 0.37 3.05 -10.43
N THR A 50 -0.60 2.18 -10.60
CA THR A 50 -1.13 1.73 -11.88
C THR A 50 -2.63 2.03 -11.90
N LYS A 51 -3.32 1.74 -13.00
CA LYS A 51 -4.78 1.90 -13.08
C LYS A 51 -5.54 1.17 -11.95
N THR A 52 -5.00 0.06 -11.44
CA THR A 52 -5.68 -0.83 -10.49
C THR A 52 -4.99 -0.92 -9.13
N ALA A 53 -3.72 -0.52 -9.01
CA ALA A 53 -2.91 -0.75 -7.82
C ALA A 53 -2.08 0.47 -7.41
N VAL A 54 -1.68 0.51 -6.15
CA VAL A 54 -0.80 1.55 -5.59
C VAL A 54 0.33 0.90 -4.82
N LYS A 55 1.57 1.34 -5.09
CA LYS A 55 2.76 0.97 -4.33
C LYS A 55 2.83 1.81 -3.08
N VAL A 56 2.75 1.17 -1.92
CA VAL A 56 2.74 1.84 -0.62
C VAL A 56 3.95 1.43 0.21
N SER A 57 4.44 2.37 1.02
CA SER A 57 5.35 2.09 2.13
C SER A 57 4.69 2.46 3.45
N PHE A 58 4.71 1.58 4.43
CA PHE A 58 4.05 1.77 5.72
C PHE A 58 4.83 1.11 6.85
N PHE A 59 4.54 1.50 8.08
CA PHE A 59 5.06 0.82 9.27
C PHE A 59 4.13 -0.30 9.67
N GLU A 60 4.68 -1.50 9.81
CA GLU A 60 3.91 -2.67 10.19
C GLU A 60 3.42 -2.55 11.65
N PRO A 61 2.11 -2.70 11.90
CA PRO A 61 1.58 -2.74 13.26
C PRO A 61 2.24 -3.84 14.09
N GLY A 62 2.59 -3.54 15.34
CA GLY A 62 3.11 -4.50 16.32
C GLY A 62 4.63 -4.69 16.33
N ILE A 63 5.32 -4.51 15.21
CA ILE A 63 6.77 -4.78 15.09
C ILE A 63 7.59 -3.61 14.55
N LYS A 64 6.92 -2.50 14.16
CA LYS A 64 7.54 -1.19 13.83
C LYS A 64 8.64 -1.24 12.76
N ILE A 65 8.65 -2.24 11.87
CA ILE A 65 9.51 -2.23 10.68
C ILE A 65 8.79 -1.53 9.52
N GLN A 66 9.57 -0.93 8.64
CA GLN A 66 9.07 -0.41 7.39
C GLN A 66 8.89 -1.55 6.38
N ARG A 67 7.70 -1.65 5.78
CA ARG A 67 7.44 -2.55 4.63
C ARG A 67 7.01 -1.75 3.42
N GLU A 68 7.20 -2.36 2.26
CA GLU A 68 6.77 -1.84 0.97
C GLU A 68 6.06 -2.96 0.20
N GLY A 69 5.03 -2.59 -0.56
CA GLY A 69 4.28 -3.54 -1.37
C GLY A 69 3.20 -2.87 -2.18
N TRP A 70 2.56 -3.65 -3.05
CA TRP A 70 1.43 -3.20 -3.84
C TRP A 70 0.12 -3.64 -3.22
N VAL A 71 -0.85 -2.73 -3.25
CA VAL A 71 -2.24 -2.98 -2.82
C VAL A 71 -3.20 -2.52 -3.91
N TRP A 72 -4.42 -3.05 -3.91
CA TRP A 72 -5.48 -2.55 -4.78
C TRP A 72 -5.76 -1.07 -4.52
N VAL A 73 -6.02 -0.29 -5.57
CA VAL A 73 -6.28 1.16 -5.48
C VAL A 73 -7.43 1.48 -4.51
N GLY A 74 -8.46 0.63 -4.45
CA GLY A 74 -9.58 0.78 -3.52
C GLY A 74 -9.22 0.59 -2.04
N ALA A 75 -8.04 0.03 -1.74
CA ALA A 75 -7.53 -0.08 -0.37
C ALA A 75 -6.84 1.20 0.13
N VAL A 76 -6.65 2.19 -0.75
CA VAL A 76 -5.90 3.42 -0.45
C VAL A 76 -6.84 4.62 -0.45
N SER A 77 -6.68 5.49 0.55
CA SER A 77 -7.36 6.78 0.61
C SER A 77 -6.34 7.87 0.92
N PRO A 78 -6.49 9.08 0.34
CA PRO A 78 -5.65 10.22 0.72
C PRO A 78 -5.71 10.48 2.24
N ALA A 79 -4.58 10.83 2.84
CA ALA A 79 -4.58 11.39 4.18
C ALA A 79 -5.07 12.85 4.11
N ALA A 80 -5.88 13.27 5.08
CA ALA A 80 -6.33 14.66 5.14
C ALA A 80 -5.14 15.61 5.39
N PRO A 81 -5.18 16.86 4.90
CA PRO A 81 -4.09 17.83 5.07
C PRO A 81 -3.77 18.13 6.54
N ASP A 82 -4.77 18.08 7.42
CA ASP A 82 -4.73 18.58 8.80
C ASP A 82 -4.32 17.53 9.86
N GLU A 83 -3.91 16.33 9.45
CA GLU A 83 -3.29 15.37 10.36
C GLU A 83 -1.80 15.69 10.53
N LEU A 84 -1.51 16.68 11.39
CA LEU A 84 -0.16 17.07 11.85
C LEU A 84 0.09 16.59 13.28
#